data_AF-A0A530Y4M6-F1
#
_entry.id   AF-A0A530Y4M6-F1
#
_cell.length_a   1.000
_cell.length_b   1.000
_cell.length_c   1.000
_cell.angle_alpha   90.00
_cell.angle_beta   90.00
_cell.angle_gamma   90.00
#
_symmetry.space_group_name_H-M   'P 1'
#
loop_
_entity.id
_entity.type
_entity.pdbx_description
1 polymer ?
#
loop_
_entity_poly.entity_id
_entity_poly.type
_entity_poly.pdbx_seq_one_letter_code
_entity_poly.pdbx_strand_id
1 'polypeptide(L)'
;FPALTDTHRAHVKSTLGPLVAVANPLDYHTFIWNNEPAMTATFTAMVSGGFDLNMLVLDFPRPDRCSDTDWWTTLRAFESALKTNKAQGAIVSSLPENLPEEYTAGLMGRGMVPLFGISEAMDAAQAAAFIGWAWREPQAQPIDASASGAPAGDHVTPDEAEAKARLIEAGLPVPRGERAG
;
A
#
# COMPACT_ATOMS: atom_id res chain seq x y z
N PHE A 1 -13.24 -7.79 3.80
CA PHE A 1 -12.94 -7.94 2.36
C PHE A 1 -14.23 -7.93 1.55
N PRO A 2 -14.22 -7.40 0.30
CA PRO A 2 -15.40 -7.40 -0.56
C PRO A 2 -15.81 -8.84 -0.93
N ALA A 3 -17.11 -9.10 -0.94
CA ALA A 3 -17.66 -10.37 -1.37
C ALA A 3 -17.48 -10.57 -2.89
N LEU A 4 -17.22 -11.80 -3.30
CA LEU A 4 -17.11 -12.15 -4.72
C LEU A 4 -18.52 -12.23 -5.33
N THR A 5 -18.70 -11.63 -6.50
CA THR A 5 -19.91 -11.82 -7.31
C THR A 5 -20.03 -13.29 -7.74
N ASP A 6 -21.24 -13.75 -8.06
CA ASP A 6 -21.44 -15.14 -8.49
C ASP A 6 -20.65 -15.50 -9.74
N THR A 7 -20.53 -14.54 -10.68
CA THR A 7 -19.74 -14.73 -11.92
C THR A 7 -18.25 -14.82 -11.62
N HIS A 8 -17.72 -13.97 -10.75
CA HIS A 8 -16.32 -14.00 -10.34
C HIS A 8 -16.00 -15.27 -9.54
N ARG A 9 -16.88 -15.64 -8.61
CA ARG A 9 -16.79 -16.88 -7.83
C ARG A 9 -16.76 -18.10 -8.75
N ALA A 10 -17.63 -18.17 -9.75
CA ALA A 10 -17.66 -19.27 -10.72
C ALA A 10 -16.38 -19.33 -11.57
N HIS A 11 -15.86 -18.17 -11.98
CA HIS A 11 -14.59 -18.08 -12.71
C HIS A 11 -13.40 -18.57 -11.87
N VAL A 12 -13.30 -18.15 -10.61
CA VAL A 12 -12.25 -18.66 -9.71
C VAL A 12 -12.43 -20.16 -9.47
N LYS A 13 -13.67 -20.63 -9.26
CA LYS A 13 -13.95 -22.04 -9.00
C LYS A 13 -13.54 -22.95 -10.18
N SER A 14 -13.63 -22.49 -11.43
CA SER A 14 -13.24 -23.30 -12.59
C SER A 14 -11.73 -23.59 -12.67
N THR A 15 -10.91 -22.79 -11.96
CA THR A 15 -9.46 -22.96 -11.88
C THR A 15 -9.02 -23.87 -10.73
N LEU A 16 -9.93 -24.23 -9.83
CA LEU A 16 -9.63 -24.92 -8.58
C LEU A 16 -10.25 -26.32 -8.53
N GLY A 17 -9.68 -27.16 -7.65
CA GLY A 17 -10.24 -28.46 -7.35
C GLY A 17 -11.66 -28.40 -6.74
N PRO A 18 -12.43 -29.50 -6.81
CA PRO A 18 -13.82 -29.52 -6.31
C PRO A 18 -13.93 -29.22 -4.82
N LEU A 19 -12.90 -29.51 -4.03
CA LEU A 19 -12.87 -29.35 -2.58
C LEU A 19 -12.59 -27.91 -2.10
N VAL A 20 -12.15 -27.01 -2.99
CA VAL A 20 -11.73 -25.66 -2.57
C VAL A 20 -12.93 -24.73 -2.42
N ALA A 21 -13.10 -24.14 -1.23
CA ALA A 21 -14.10 -23.10 -1.00
C ALA A 21 -13.63 -21.77 -1.58
N VAL A 22 -14.39 -21.21 -2.52
CA VAL A 22 -14.05 -19.91 -3.11
C VAL A 22 -14.59 -18.80 -2.22
N ALA A 23 -13.71 -17.99 -1.65
CA ALA A 23 -14.06 -16.87 -0.77
C ALA A 23 -13.02 -15.76 -0.89
N ASN A 24 -13.23 -14.67 -0.15
CA ASN A 24 -12.24 -13.61 0.03
C ASN A 24 -12.03 -13.39 1.55
N PRO A 25 -10.92 -13.87 2.13
CA PRO A 25 -9.71 -14.38 1.47
C PRO A 25 -9.89 -15.76 0.79
N LEU A 26 -9.11 -16.00 -0.26
CA LEU A 26 -9.08 -17.27 -1.00
C LEU A 26 -7.98 -18.17 -0.44
N ASP A 27 -8.34 -19.34 0.06
CA ASP A 27 -7.40 -20.44 0.31
C ASP A 27 -7.43 -21.37 -0.91
N TYR A 28 -6.44 -21.25 -1.79
CA TYR A 28 -6.36 -22.08 -3.00
C TYR A 28 -5.81 -23.49 -2.72
N HIS A 29 -5.40 -23.76 -1.47
CA HIS A 29 -4.69 -24.95 -1.01
C HIS A 29 -3.38 -25.25 -1.77
N THR A 30 -2.55 -26.12 -1.20
CA THR A 30 -1.28 -26.52 -1.82
C THR A 30 -1.44 -27.48 -3.00
N PHE A 31 -2.66 -27.81 -3.43
CA PHE A 31 -2.91 -28.76 -4.53
C PHE A 31 -2.31 -28.34 -5.87
N ILE A 32 -2.27 -27.04 -6.14
CA ILE A 32 -1.67 -26.46 -7.36
C ILE A 32 -0.26 -25.89 -7.10
N TRP A 33 0.29 -26.11 -5.90
CA TRP A 33 1.60 -25.58 -5.53
C TRP A 33 2.68 -26.14 -6.46
N ASN A 34 3.65 -25.29 -6.80
CA ASN A 34 4.72 -25.57 -7.78
C ASN A 34 4.24 -25.85 -9.23
N ASN A 35 2.95 -25.69 -9.53
CA ASN A 35 2.43 -25.69 -10.90
C ASN A 35 2.20 -24.25 -11.35
N GLU A 36 3.25 -23.59 -11.86
CA GLU A 36 3.21 -22.16 -12.26
C GLU A 36 2.04 -21.83 -13.19
N PRO A 37 1.75 -22.63 -14.24
CA PRO A 37 0.58 -22.37 -15.09
C PRO A 37 -0.76 -22.41 -14.34
N ALA A 38 -0.98 -23.41 -13.49
CA ALA A 38 -2.22 -23.54 -12.72
C ALA A 38 -2.38 -22.42 -11.67
N MET A 39 -1.29 -22.07 -10.99
CA MET A 39 -1.27 -20.92 -10.06
C MET A 39 -1.55 -19.62 -10.81
N THR A 40 -0.93 -19.42 -11.98
CA THR A 40 -1.15 -18.21 -12.79
C THR A 40 -2.61 -18.11 -13.22
N ALA A 41 -3.23 -19.20 -13.66
CA ALA A 41 -4.65 -19.21 -14.02
C ALA A 41 -5.55 -18.84 -12.83
N THR A 42 -5.29 -19.46 -11.67
CA THR A 42 -6.06 -19.23 -10.44
C THR A 42 -5.91 -17.79 -9.93
N PHE A 43 -4.68 -17.29 -9.86
CA PHE A 43 -4.40 -15.93 -9.43
C PHE A 43 -4.95 -14.91 -10.42
N THR A 44 -4.87 -15.17 -11.73
CA THR A 44 -5.46 -14.30 -12.75
C THR A 44 -6.97 -14.23 -12.58
N ALA A 45 -7.63 -15.37 -12.33
CA ALA A 45 -9.06 -15.42 -12.07
C ALA A 45 -9.46 -14.66 -10.79
N MET A 46 -8.66 -14.73 -9.73
CA MET A 46 -8.92 -13.98 -8.50
C MET A 46 -8.71 -12.47 -8.71
N VAL A 47 -7.58 -12.07 -9.29
CA VAL A 47 -7.19 -10.67 -9.52
C VAL A 47 -8.15 -9.96 -10.50
N SER A 48 -8.80 -10.68 -11.41
CA SER A 48 -9.78 -10.11 -12.35
C SER A 48 -11.05 -9.56 -11.68
N GLY A 49 -11.19 -9.69 -10.35
CA GLY A 49 -12.32 -9.16 -9.57
C GLY A 49 -12.37 -7.64 -9.46
N GLY A 50 -11.35 -6.92 -9.96
CA GLY A 50 -11.31 -5.46 -9.92
C GLY A 50 -10.98 -4.88 -8.55
N PHE A 51 -10.23 -5.62 -7.73
CA PHE A 51 -9.80 -5.15 -6.41
C PHE A 51 -8.76 -4.03 -6.52
N ASP A 52 -8.89 -3.01 -5.68
CA ASP A 52 -7.92 -1.91 -5.60
C ASP A 52 -6.53 -2.37 -5.12
N LEU A 53 -6.49 -3.43 -4.30
CA LEU A 53 -5.27 -4.06 -3.81
C LEU A 53 -5.44 -5.58 -3.73
N ASN A 54 -4.50 -6.31 -4.31
CA ASN A 54 -4.43 -7.77 -4.23
C ASN A 54 -3.30 -8.16 -3.29
N MET A 55 -3.57 -9.03 -2.31
CA MET A 55 -2.58 -9.45 -1.34
C MET A 55 -2.38 -10.95 -1.43
N LEU A 56 -1.12 -11.37 -1.58
CA LEU A 56 -0.72 -12.77 -1.49
C LEU A 56 0.03 -12.98 -0.17
N VAL A 57 -0.50 -13.84 0.70
CA VAL A 57 0.23 -14.27 1.89
C VAL A 57 1.26 -15.31 1.47
N LEU A 58 2.54 -15.03 1.68
CA LEU A 58 3.65 -15.88 1.23
C LEU A 58 4.84 -15.78 2.20
N ASP A 59 5.04 -16.83 3.00
CA ASP A 59 6.12 -16.92 3.98
C ASP A 59 7.28 -17.74 3.41
N PHE A 60 8.37 -17.08 2.99
CA PHE A 60 9.56 -17.76 2.48
C PHE A 60 10.19 -18.65 3.56
N PRO A 61 10.71 -19.82 3.17
CA PRO A 61 11.40 -20.67 4.11
C PRO A 61 12.78 -20.07 4.39
N ARG A 62 13.41 -20.59 5.44
CA ARG A 62 14.82 -20.32 5.69
C ARG A 62 15.70 -20.89 4.58
N PRO A 63 16.49 -20.07 3.86
CA PRO A 63 17.29 -20.53 2.71
C PRO A 63 18.44 -21.45 3.12
N ASP A 64 18.90 -21.38 4.37
CA ASP A 64 19.93 -22.28 4.91
C ASP A 64 19.42 -23.69 5.23
N ARG A 65 18.09 -23.91 5.20
CA ARG A 65 17.45 -25.19 5.54
C ARG A 65 16.59 -25.78 4.43
N CYS A 66 16.03 -24.94 3.57
CA CYS A 66 15.14 -25.36 2.51
C CYS A 66 15.34 -24.49 1.27
N SER A 67 15.06 -25.04 0.09
CA SER A 67 15.03 -24.25 -1.13
C SER A 67 13.78 -23.37 -1.16
N ASP A 68 13.95 -22.14 -1.62
CA ASP A 68 12.89 -21.14 -1.85
C ASP A 68 12.34 -21.17 -3.29
N THR A 69 12.80 -22.10 -4.13
CA THR A 69 12.47 -22.14 -5.58
C THR A 69 10.96 -22.11 -5.83
N ASP A 70 10.19 -22.89 -5.07
CA ASP A 70 8.74 -22.99 -5.23
C ASP A 70 8.00 -21.70 -4.81
N TRP A 71 8.57 -20.93 -3.89
CA TRP A 71 8.05 -19.61 -3.50
C TRP A 71 8.26 -18.60 -4.62
N TRP A 72 9.42 -18.64 -5.29
CA TRP A 72 9.65 -17.84 -6.48
C TRP A 72 8.70 -18.21 -7.62
N THR A 73 8.36 -19.49 -7.78
CA THR A 73 7.33 -19.96 -8.73
C THR A 73 5.96 -19.36 -8.41
N THR A 74 5.56 -19.37 -7.14
CA THR A 74 4.30 -18.76 -6.68
C THR A 74 4.29 -17.25 -6.92
N LEU A 75 5.39 -16.57 -6.62
CA LEU A 75 5.57 -15.14 -6.81
C LEU A 75 5.51 -14.75 -8.30
N ARG A 76 6.14 -15.51 -9.21
CA ARG A 76 6.05 -15.29 -10.67
C ARG A 76 4.63 -15.47 -11.20
N ALA A 77 3.91 -16.48 -10.70
CA ALA A 77 2.51 -16.69 -11.06
C ALA A 77 1.64 -15.50 -10.64
N PHE A 78 1.87 -14.97 -9.42
CA PHE A 78 1.12 -13.82 -8.92
C PHE A 78 1.47 -12.54 -9.68
N GLU A 79 2.76 -12.29 -9.94
CA GLU A 79 3.21 -11.18 -10.79
C GLU A 79 2.56 -11.22 -12.17
N SER A 80 2.49 -12.41 -12.80
CA SER A 80 1.86 -12.58 -14.11
C SER A 80 0.37 -12.26 -14.08
N ALA A 81 -0.33 -12.65 -13.02
CA ALA A 81 -1.74 -12.31 -12.81
C ALA A 81 -1.95 -10.80 -12.64
N LEU A 82 -1.11 -10.13 -11.85
CA LEU A 82 -1.16 -8.68 -11.66
C LEU A 82 -0.92 -7.92 -12.96
N LYS A 83 0.12 -8.31 -13.72
CA LYS A 83 0.45 -7.71 -15.03
C LYS A 83 -0.68 -7.88 -16.04
N THR A 84 -1.24 -9.09 -16.13
CA THR A 84 -2.38 -9.40 -17.03
C THR A 84 -3.58 -8.48 -16.77
N ASN A 85 -3.88 -8.24 -15.49
CA ASN A 85 -5.04 -7.45 -15.07
C ASN A 85 -4.73 -5.96 -14.83
N LYS A 86 -3.48 -5.53 -15.01
CA LYS A 86 -3.01 -4.16 -14.66
C LYS A 86 -3.37 -3.77 -13.22
N ALA A 87 -3.26 -4.72 -12.30
CA ALA A 87 -3.69 -4.57 -10.91
C ALA A 87 -2.51 -4.29 -9.97
N GLN A 88 -2.82 -3.69 -8.81
CA GLN A 88 -1.85 -3.47 -7.73
C GLN A 88 -1.77 -4.70 -6.82
N GLY A 89 -0.54 -5.03 -6.39
CA GLY A 89 -0.29 -6.23 -5.60
C GLY A 89 0.70 -6.02 -4.45
N ALA A 90 0.52 -6.80 -3.40
CA ALA A 90 1.43 -6.88 -2.27
C ALA A 90 1.70 -8.33 -1.86
N ILE A 91 2.93 -8.57 -1.39
CA ILE A 91 3.33 -9.81 -0.74
C ILE A 91 3.28 -9.57 0.76
N VAL A 92 2.52 -10.38 1.47
CA VAL A 92 2.33 -10.26 2.92
C VAL A 92 2.98 -11.47 3.60
N SER A 93 3.94 -11.26 4.49
CA SER A 93 4.40 -12.33 5.37
C SER A 93 3.54 -12.39 6.62
N SER A 94 3.17 -13.61 7.04
CA SER A 94 2.49 -13.81 8.32
C SER A 94 3.49 -13.75 9.48
N LEU A 95 4.74 -14.15 9.22
CA LEU A 95 5.87 -13.98 10.11
C LEU A 95 6.88 -13.02 9.44
N PRO A 96 7.15 -11.84 10.01
CA PRO A 96 8.06 -10.85 9.42
C PRO A 96 9.42 -11.42 9.00
N GLU A 97 9.95 -12.38 9.76
CA GLU A 97 11.23 -13.03 9.51
C GLU A 97 11.25 -13.92 8.26
N ASN A 98 10.08 -14.31 7.75
CA ASN A 98 9.91 -15.13 6.56
C ASN A 98 9.80 -14.29 5.27
N LEU A 99 10.21 -13.02 5.32
CA LEU A 99 10.43 -12.21 4.12
C LEU A 99 11.79 -11.51 4.24
N PRO A 100 12.89 -12.17 3.82
CA PRO A 100 14.22 -11.59 3.91
C PRO A 100 14.31 -10.21 3.24
N GLU A 101 14.99 -9.26 3.90
CA GLU A 101 15.16 -7.89 3.40
C GLU A 101 15.80 -7.87 2.00
N GLU A 102 16.69 -8.82 1.71
CA GLU A 102 17.32 -9.01 0.40
C GLU A 102 16.32 -9.22 -0.75
N TYR A 103 15.12 -9.77 -0.48
CA TYR A 103 14.08 -9.98 -1.51
C TYR A 103 13.24 -8.72 -1.75
N THR A 104 13.21 -7.80 -0.79
CA THR A 104 12.29 -6.65 -0.79
C THR A 104 12.54 -5.70 -1.95
N ALA A 105 13.81 -5.38 -2.22
CA ALA A 105 14.20 -4.53 -3.34
C ALA A 105 13.79 -5.16 -4.68
N GLY A 106 13.95 -6.48 -4.81
CA GLY A 106 13.52 -7.24 -5.98
C GLY A 106 12.00 -7.24 -6.17
N LEU A 107 11.25 -7.39 -5.08
CA LEU A 107 9.79 -7.32 -5.08
C LEU A 107 9.28 -5.94 -5.53
N MET A 108 9.84 -4.87 -4.95
CA MET A 108 9.47 -3.50 -5.33
C MET A 108 9.82 -3.21 -6.79
N GLY A 109 10.99 -3.66 -7.26
CA GLY A 109 11.37 -3.56 -8.68
C GLY A 109 10.44 -4.32 -9.63
N ARG A 110 9.72 -5.33 -9.12
CA ARG A 110 8.69 -6.10 -9.84
C ARG A 110 7.28 -5.49 -9.71
N GLY A 111 7.13 -4.38 -9.00
CA GLY A 111 5.85 -3.69 -8.79
C GLY A 111 4.97 -4.31 -7.70
N MET A 112 5.54 -5.10 -6.79
CA MET A 112 4.83 -5.70 -5.67
C MET A 112 5.38 -5.14 -4.35
N VAL A 113 4.49 -4.69 -3.47
CA VAL A 113 4.88 -4.13 -2.17
C VAL A 113 5.11 -5.26 -1.15
N PRO A 114 6.29 -5.38 -0.53
CA PRO A 114 6.49 -6.28 0.60
C PRO A 114 5.88 -5.68 1.88
N LEU A 115 5.04 -6.45 2.57
CA LEU A 115 4.40 -6.10 3.84
C LEU A 115 4.71 -7.17 4.89
N PHE A 116 5.14 -6.73 6.08
CA PHE A 116 5.68 -7.59 7.12
C PHE A 116 4.68 -7.71 8.27
N GLY A 117 3.88 -8.78 8.28
CA GLY A 117 2.79 -8.97 9.22
C GLY A 117 1.42 -8.64 8.62
N ILE A 118 0.42 -9.42 9.02
CA ILE A 118 -0.95 -9.28 8.50
C ILE A 118 -1.62 -8.02 9.05
N SER A 119 -1.41 -7.70 10.33
CA SER A 119 -1.99 -6.50 10.95
C SER A 119 -1.45 -5.24 10.29
N GLU A 120 -0.13 -5.17 10.14
CA GLU A 120 0.60 -4.06 9.50
C GLU A 120 0.20 -3.91 8.03
N ALA A 121 -0.04 -5.01 7.32
CA ALA A 121 -0.55 -4.98 5.96
C ALA A 121 -1.94 -4.33 5.87
N MET A 122 -2.82 -4.62 6.83
CA MET A 122 -4.16 -4.01 6.90
C MET A 122 -4.09 -2.51 7.24
N ASP A 123 -3.25 -2.13 8.20
CA ASP A 123 -3.03 -0.73 8.57
C ASP A 123 -2.46 0.08 7.39
N ALA A 124 -1.49 -0.49 6.66
CA ALA A 124 -0.91 0.11 5.47
C ALA A 124 -1.95 0.26 4.35
N ALA A 125 -2.79 -0.76 4.11
CA ALA A 125 -3.86 -0.69 3.12
C ALA A 125 -4.89 0.39 3.47
N GLN A 126 -5.27 0.51 4.76
CA GLN A 126 -6.18 1.56 5.22
C GLN A 126 -5.56 2.96 5.04
N ALA A 127 -4.29 3.14 5.41
CA ALA A 127 -3.59 4.40 5.22
C ALA A 127 -3.49 4.79 3.73
N ALA A 128 -3.18 3.83 2.85
CA ALA A 128 -3.12 4.05 1.41
C ALA A 128 -4.49 4.46 0.84
N ALA A 129 -5.57 3.81 1.28
CA ALA A 129 -6.93 4.16 0.88
C ALA A 129 -7.31 5.59 1.32
N PHE A 130 -6.97 5.96 2.56
CA PHE A 130 -7.19 7.30 3.09
C PHE A 130 -6.41 8.38 2.32
N ILE A 131 -5.11 8.16 2.09
CA ILE A 131 -4.27 9.08 1.30
C ILE A 131 -4.83 9.23 -0.11
N GLY A 132 -5.19 8.11 -0.75
CA GLY A 132 -5.78 8.11 -2.08
C GLY A 132 -7.10 8.87 -2.16
N TRP A 133 -7.92 8.84 -1.10
CA TRP A 133 -9.12 9.66 -0.99
C TRP A 133 -8.79 11.14 -0.84
N ALA A 134 -7.89 11.50 0.08
CA ALA A 134 -7.48 12.88 0.31
C ALA A 134 -6.86 13.53 -0.94
N TRP A 135 -6.06 12.79 -1.71
CA TRP A 135 -5.45 13.30 -2.96
C TRP A 135 -6.43 13.50 -4.11
N ARG A 136 -7.63 12.90 -4.04
CA ARG A 136 -8.71 13.15 -5.01
C ARG A 136 -9.50 14.41 -4.67
N GLU A 137 -9.39 14.91 -3.45
CA GLU A 137 -10.04 16.18 -3.10
C GLU A 137 -9.39 17.33 -3.87
N PRO A 138 -10.18 18.37 -4.23
CA PRO A 138 -9.61 19.58 -4.79
C PRO A 138 -8.53 20.13 -3.86
N GLN A 139 -7.40 20.54 -4.43
CA GLN A 139 -6.33 21.15 -3.66
C GLN A 139 -6.91 22.29 -2.83
N ALA A 140 -6.68 22.22 -1.51
CA ALA A 140 -7.12 23.26 -0.59
C ALA A 140 -6.59 24.61 -1.09
N GLN A 141 -7.48 25.60 -1.20
CA GLN A 141 -7.06 26.95 -1.55
C GLN A 141 -6.13 27.47 -0.45
N PRO A 142 -5.03 28.16 -0.80
CA PRO A 142 -4.21 28.83 0.19
C PRO A 142 -5.09 29.72 1.06
N ILE A 143 -4.96 29.61 2.38
CA ILE A 143 -5.68 30.46 3.34
C ILE A 143 -5.28 31.93 3.14
N ASP A 144 -4.09 32.16 2.57
CA ASP A 144 -3.61 33.47 2.16
C ASP A 144 -3.22 33.48 0.67
N ALA A 145 -4.09 34.04 -0.16
CA ALA A 145 -3.80 34.30 -1.57
C ALA A 145 -3.13 35.68 -1.79
N SER A 146 -2.96 36.51 -0.75
CA SER A 146 -2.36 37.84 -0.87
C SER A 146 -0.84 37.78 -1.16
N ALA A 147 -0.22 36.62 -0.92
CA ALA A 147 1.18 36.33 -1.30
C ALA A 147 1.34 35.83 -2.75
N SER A 148 0.27 35.75 -3.56
CA SER A 148 0.33 35.26 -4.95
C SER A 148 1.01 36.22 -5.94
N GLY A 149 1.56 37.33 -5.44
CA GLY A 149 2.63 38.07 -6.08
C GLY A 149 3.81 38.05 -5.13
N ALA A 150 5.01 37.69 -5.60
CA ALA A 150 6.22 37.98 -4.85
C ALA A 150 6.16 39.44 -4.40
N PRO A 151 6.25 39.75 -3.10
CA PRO A 151 6.38 41.14 -2.71
C PRO A 151 7.70 41.61 -3.30
N ALA A 152 7.64 42.50 -4.28
CA ALA A 152 8.81 43.21 -4.79
C ALA A 152 9.27 44.25 -3.75
N GLY A 153 9.56 43.80 -2.54
CA GLY A 153 9.91 44.63 -1.40
C GLY A 153 10.80 43.88 -0.41
N ASP A 154 11.55 44.64 0.39
CA ASP A 154 12.46 44.09 1.39
C ASP A 154 11.70 43.22 2.40
N HIS A 155 12.06 41.93 2.46
CA HIS A 155 11.59 41.03 3.49
C HIS A 155 12.25 41.38 4.82
N VAL A 156 11.54 42.11 5.67
CA VAL A 156 11.97 42.34 7.05
C VAL A 156 11.41 41.23 7.93
N THR A 157 12.30 40.43 8.51
CA THR A 157 11.93 39.43 9.53
C THR A 157 11.98 40.13 10.89
N PRO A 158 10.84 40.39 11.56
CA PRO A 158 10.84 40.97 12.89
C PRO A 158 11.46 40.00 13.91
N ASP A 159 12.06 40.52 14.97
CA ASP A 159 12.45 39.71 16.12
C ASP A 159 11.22 39.19 16.88
N GLU A 160 11.43 38.26 17.81
CA GLU A 160 10.34 37.63 18.57
C GLU A 160 9.47 38.66 19.31
N ALA A 161 10.08 39.70 19.88
CA ALA A 161 9.36 40.72 20.63
C ALA A 161 8.50 41.59 19.70
N GLU A 162 9.04 41.99 18.56
CA GLU A 162 8.35 42.78 17.55
C GLU A 162 7.22 41.97 16.88
N ALA A 163 7.46 40.69 16.56
CA ALA A 163 6.45 39.81 16.02
C ALA A 163 5.27 39.65 17.00
N LYS A 164 5.57 39.38 18.28
CA LYS A 164 4.55 39.24 19.33
C LYS A 164 3.77 40.52 19.56
N ALA A 165 4.42 41.68 19.53
CA ALA A 165 3.73 42.97 19.64
C ALA A 165 2.71 43.18 18.51
N ARG A 166 3.09 42.90 17.26
CA ARG A 166 2.19 42.99 16.09
C ARG A 166 1.00 42.03 16.20
N LEU A 167 1.23 40.80 16.68
CA LEU A 167 0.17 39.82 16.88
C LEU A 167 -0.82 40.25 17.98
N ILE A 168 -0.33 40.84 19.08
CA ILE A 168 -1.18 41.41 20.14
C ILE A 168 -2.03 42.57 19.61
N GLU A 169 -1.45 43.46 18.81
CA GLU A 169 -2.17 44.56 18.16
C GLU A 169 -3.28 44.07 17.23
N ALA A 170 -3.03 42.95 16.53
CA ALA A 170 -4.03 42.26 15.71
C ALA A 170 -5.07 41.46 16.52
N GLY A 171 -5.00 41.47 17.86
CA GLY A 171 -5.95 40.78 18.75
C GLY A 171 -5.69 39.29 18.93
N LEU A 172 -4.53 38.78 18.50
CA LEU A 172 -4.17 37.37 18.63
C LEU A 172 -3.59 37.09 20.03
N PRO A 173 -4.00 35.99 20.67
CA PRO A 173 -3.54 35.64 22.01
C PRO A 173 -2.12 35.05 21.94
N VAL A 174 -1.11 35.88 22.17
CA VAL A 174 0.29 35.47 22.28
C VAL A 174 0.94 35.97 23.57
N PRO A 175 1.95 35.27 24.12
CA PRO A 175 2.71 35.76 25.27
C PRO A 175 3.43 37.08 24.94
N ARG A 176 3.68 37.93 25.96
CA ARG A 176 4.53 39.12 25.78
C ARG A 176 5.96 38.68 25.46
N GLY A 177 6.55 39.26 24.42
CA GLY A 177 7.97 39.08 24.11
C GLY A 177 8.82 40.10 24.86
N GLU A 178 10.03 39.71 25.22
CA GLU A 178 11.03 40.60 25.83
C GLU A 178 12.27 40.63 24.92
N ARG A 179 12.94 41.78 24.86
CA ARG A 179 14.24 41.90 24.18
C ARG A 179 15.34 41.68 25.21
N ALA A 180 16.29 40.79 24.92
CA ALA A 180 17.54 40.72 25.67
C ALA A 180 18.35 41.99 25.38
N GLY A 181 18.66 42.76 26.44
CA GLY A 181 19.51 43.96 26.39
C GLY A 181 20.97 43.66 26.65
#